data_AF-A0AAV2GYF3-F1
#
_entry.id   AF-A0AAV2GYF3-F1
#
_cell.length_a   1.000
_cell.length_b   1.000
_cell.length_c   1.000
_cell.angle_alpha   90.00
_cell.angle_beta   90.00
_cell.angle_gamma   90.00
#
_symmetry.space_group_name_H-M   'P 1'
#
loop_
_entity.id
_entity.type
_entity.pdbx_description
1 polymer ?
#
loop_
_entity_poly.entity_id
_entity_poly.type
_entity_poly.pdbx_seq_one_letter_code
_entity_poly.pdbx_strand_id
1 'polypeptide(L)'
;MEYTDWGETEHDVIVGSFRHVFVPALPNEIVLLMQESVNAVVYRLQILIVREGDLGIISLEPHNFTDVNKYKSVQFDVTKDFDNVSLEDLSPTRPECEFFFMQTDVNVFVGTMPDCNHIVDGRPVNYATTFSCKTMAVLLYAEHATEAPSPLPYTNRFMTRYPLLPYVTSGADNFLPPCNCQ
;
A
#
# COMPACT_ATOMS: atom_id res chain seq x y z
N MET A 1 -3.34 -2.10 -7.68
CA MET A 1 -3.50 -0.81 -8.38
C MET A 1 -2.12 -0.23 -8.60
N GLU A 2 -1.92 0.54 -9.66
CA GLU A 2 -0.73 1.35 -9.93
C GLU A 2 -1.17 2.81 -10.03
N TYR A 3 -0.38 3.74 -9.49
CA TYR A 3 -0.74 5.15 -9.43
C TYR A 3 0.43 6.08 -9.71
N THR A 4 0.14 7.33 -10.10
CA THR A 4 1.12 8.38 -10.34
C THR A 4 0.57 9.74 -9.91
N ASP A 5 1.43 10.59 -9.36
CA ASP A 5 1.10 11.97 -9.03
C ASP A 5 0.95 12.84 -10.29
N TRP A 6 -0.10 13.65 -10.35
CA TRP A 6 -0.38 14.56 -11.47
C TRP A 6 -0.46 15.99 -10.96
N GLY A 7 0.69 16.65 -10.99
CA GLY A 7 0.78 18.10 -11.13
C GLY A 7 0.53 18.88 -9.85
N GLU A 8 1.64 19.28 -9.24
CA GLU A 8 1.98 20.67 -8.96
C GLU A 8 3.51 20.75 -9.03
N THR A 9 4.10 21.86 -9.45
CA THR A 9 5.58 22.03 -9.54
C THR A 9 6.29 21.91 -8.18
N GLU A 10 5.56 21.56 -7.13
CA GLU A 10 5.97 21.57 -5.73
C GLU A 10 6.04 20.16 -5.10
N HIS A 11 5.69 19.10 -5.85
CA HIS A 11 5.72 17.71 -5.40
C HIS A 11 6.67 16.83 -6.23
N ASP A 12 7.32 15.86 -5.59
CA ASP A 12 8.09 14.81 -6.27
C ASP A 12 7.17 13.84 -7.02
N VAL A 13 7.66 13.27 -8.13
CA VAL A 13 6.91 12.26 -8.87
C VAL A 13 6.96 10.93 -8.12
N ILE A 14 5.83 10.56 -7.52
CA ILE A 14 5.63 9.28 -6.84
C ILE A 14 4.88 8.33 -7.77
N VAL A 15 5.41 7.11 -7.89
CA VAL A 15 4.75 5.99 -8.55
C VAL A 15 4.67 4.84 -7.57
N GLY A 16 3.48 4.35 -7.29
CA GLY A 16 3.31 3.20 -6.40
C GLY A 16 2.39 2.15 -6.97
N SER A 17 2.54 0.94 -6.45
CA SER A 17 1.69 -0.20 -6.78
C SER A 17 1.34 -1.03 -5.55
N PHE A 18 0.10 -1.51 -5.54
CA PHE A 18 -0.42 -2.49 -4.60
C PHE A 18 -0.87 -3.71 -5.40
N ARG A 19 -0.24 -4.86 -5.23
CA ARG A 19 -0.54 -6.07 -6.01
C ARG A 19 -0.88 -7.20 -5.06
N HIS A 20 -2.01 -7.86 -5.29
CA HIS A 20 -2.31 -9.05 -4.51
C HIS A 20 -1.34 -10.18 -4.87
N VAL A 21 -0.77 -10.84 -3.86
CA VAL A 21 0.23 -11.90 -4.00
C VAL A 21 -0.16 -13.12 -3.17
N PHE A 22 0.32 -14.30 -3.56
CA PHE A 22 0.24 -15.49 -2.72
C PHE A 22 1.60 -15.72 -2.09
N VAL A 23 1.63 -15.86 -0.76
CA VAL A 23 2.85 -16.19 -0.01
C VAL A 23 2.56 -17.51 0.70
N PRO A 24 3.18 -18.64 0.29
CA PRO A 24 2.88 -19.95 0.89
C PRO A 24 3.11 -20.02 2.40
N ALA A 25 4.00 -19.19 2.92
CA ALA A 25 4.27 -19.04 4.35
C ALA A 25 3.14 -18.33 5.13
N LEU A 26 2.21 -17.67 4.43
CA LEU A 26 1.04 -16.97 4.96
C LEU A 26 -0.25 -17.44 4.25
N PRO A 27 -0.58 -18.75 4.28
CA PRO A 27 -1.55 -19.34 3.36
C PRO A 27 -3.01 -18.94 3.63
N ASN A 28 -3.30 -18.39 4.80
CA ASN A 28 -4.64 -17.99 5.22
C ASN A 28 -4.83 -16.46 5.26
N GLU A 29 -3.80 -15.70 4.86
CA GLU A 29 -3.82 -14.24 4.92
C GLU A 29 -4.10 -13.64 3.55
N ILE A 30 -4.76 -12.47 3.52
CA ILE A 30 -4.83 -11.65 2.31
C ILE A 30 -3.57 -10.79 2.26
N VAL A 31 -2.78 -10.94 1.21
CA VAL A 31 -1.43 -10.35 1.14
C VAL A 31 -1.31 -9.43 -0.06
N LEU A 32 -0.85 -8.20 0.18
CA LEU A 32 -0.52 -7.23 -0.85
C LEU A 32 0.99 -6.97 -0.90
N LEU A 33 1.58 -6.99 -2.07
CA LEU A 33 2.86 -6.37 -2.34
C LEU A 33 2.65 -4.87 -2.53
N MET A 34 3.30 -4.07 -1.68
CA MET A 34 3.44 -2.63 -1.85
C MET A 34 4.82 -2.32 -2.41
N GLN A 35 4.86 -1.61 -3.54
CA GLN A 35 6.08 -1.04 -4.10
C GLN A 35 5.85 0.44 -4.38
N GLU A 36 6.78 1.28 -3.96
CA GLU A 36 6.74 2.73 -4.17
C GLU A 36 8.10 3.20 -4.67
N SER A 37 8.07 4.07 -5.68
CA SER A 37 9.23 4.69 -6.29
C SER A 37 9.07 6.20 -6.30
N VAL A 38 10.11 6.91 -5.88
CA VAL A 38 10.18 8.38 -5.95
C VAL A 38 11.23 8.72 -6.99
N ASN A 39 10.86 9.53 -7.99
CA ASN A 39 11.77 9.91 -9.08
C ASN A 39 12.49 8.69 -9.72
N ALA A 40 11.73 7.61 -9.97
CA ALA A 40 12.17 6.32 -10.52
C ALA A 40 13.12 5.47 -9.65
N VAL A 41 13.35 5.85 -8.39
CA VAL A 41 14.11 5.05 -7.42
C VAL A 41 13.15 4.36 -6.46
N VAL A 42 13.21 3.02 -6.36
CA VAL A 42 12.38 2.25 -5.42
C VAL A 42 12.73 2.67 -3.99
N TYR A 43 11.76 3.29 -3.32
CA TYR A 43 11.87 3.80 -1.96
C TYR A 43 11.28 2.82 -0.94
N ARG A 44 10.14 2.19 -1.26
CA ARG A 44 9.44 1.24 -0.38
C ARG A 44 9.15 -0.05 -1.13
N LEU A 45 9.45 -1.17 -0.48
CA LEU A 45 9.12 -2.51 -0.97
C LEU A 45 8.76 -3.39 0.22
N GLN A 46 7.47 -3.71 0.37
CA GLN A 46 6.92 -4.37 1.54
C GLN A 46 5.81 -5.34 1.17
N ILE A 47 5.60 -6.33 2.02
CA ILE A 47 4.38 -7.12 2.07
C ILE A 47 3.44 -6.49 3.10
N LEU A 48 2.18 -6.32 2.76
CA LEU A 48 1.12 -5.88 3.66
C LEU A 48 0.16 -7.04 3.90
N ILE A 49 0.01 -7.43 5.16
CA ILE A 49 -1.01 -8.40 5.58
C ILE A 49 -2.29 -7.61 5.87
N VAL A 50 -3.37 -7.92 5.14
CA VAL A 50 -4.65 -7.23 5.27
C VAL A 50 -5.52 -7.97 6.26
N ARG A 51 -6.04 -7.25 7.25
CA ARG A 51 -7.00 -7.76 8.24
C ARG A 51 -8.21 -6.85 8.32
N GLU A 52 -9.37 -7.45 8.57
CA GLU A 52 -10.59 -6.72 8.92
C GLU A 52 -10.87 -6.95 10.40
N GLY A 53 -10.86 -5.86 11.16
CA GLY A 53 -11.18 -5.84 12.58
C GLY A 53 -12.64 -5.50 12.85
N ASP A 54 -12.94 -5.30 14.13
CA ASP A 54 -14.27 -4.89 14.58
C ASP A 54 -14.70 -3.57 13.91
N LEU A 55 -16.01 -3.42 13.71
CA LEU A 55 -16.62 -2.22 13.11
C LEU A 55 -16.20 -1.94 11.65
N GLY A 56 -15.63 -2.93 10.95
CA GLY A 56 -15.23 -2.80 9.54
C GLY A 56 -13.96 -1.97 9.35
N ILE A 57 -13.14 -1.84 10.41
CA ILE A 57 -11.82 -1.22 10.30
C ILE A 57 -10.89 -2.20 9.59
N ILE A 58 -10.30 -1.76 8.49
CA ILE A 58 -9.31 -2.53 7.74
C ILE A 58 -7.93 -2.10 8.24
N SER A 59 -7.13 -3.06 8.71
CA SER A 59 -5.74 -2.83 9.08
C SER A 59 -4.79 -3.51 8.09
N LEU A 60 -3.66 -2.86 7.82
CA LEU A 60 -2.61 -3.41 6.97
C LEU A 60 -1.31 -3.42 7.78
N GLU A 61 -0.85 -4.63 8.12
CA GLU A 61 0.38 -4.86 8.86
C GLU A 61 1.56 -4.93 7.87
N PRO A 62 2.50 -3.97 7.87
CA PRO A 62 3.63 -3.99 6.95
C PRO A 62 4.74 -4.92 7.42
N HIS A 63 5.28 -5.69 6.50
CA HIS A 63 6.47 -6.53 6.66
C HIS A 63 7.52 -6.13 5.62
N ASN A 64 8.70 -5.78 6.11
CA ASN A 64 9.87 -5.52 5.27
C ASN A 64 10.52 -6.83 4.82
N PHE A 65 11.09 -6.85 3.63
CA PHE A 65 12.02 -7.92 3.26
C PHE A 65 13.35 -7.77 4.02
N THR A 66 13.85 -8.86 4.58
CA THR A 66 15.14 -8.87 5.30
C THR A 66 16.33 -8.67 4.36
N ASP A 67 16.25 -9.17 3.12
CA ASP A 67 17.17 -8.87 2.03
C ASP A 67 16.42 -8.30 0.82
N VAL A 68 16.33 -6.98 0.78
CA VAL A 68 15.71 -6.25 -0.34
C VAL A 68 16.41 -6.51 -1.69
N ASN A 69 17.70 -6.89 -1.73
CA ASN A 69 18.38 -7.11 -3.02
C ASN A 69 17.93 -8.41 -3.70
N LYS A 70 17.51 -9.41 -2.93
CA LYS A 70 16.87 -10.64 -3.44
C LYS A 70 15.55 -10.34 -4.17
N TYR A 71 14.89 -9.24 -3.80
CA TYR A 71 13.56 -8.87 -4.29
C TYR A 71 13.52 -7.55 -5.05
N LYS A 72 14.65 -6.91 -5.36
CA LYS A 72 14.68 -5.66 -6.16
C LYS A 72 14.47 -5.93 -7.65
N SER A 73 13.32 -6.46 -8.04
CA SER A 73 12.89 -6.49 -9.44
C SER A 73 11.98 -5.29 -9.73
N VAL A 74 12.19 -4.63 -10.87
CA VAL A 74 11.30 -3.56 -11.35
C VAL A 74 9.95 -4.15 -11.81
N GLN A 75 9.91 -5.46 -12.11
CA GLN A 75 8.71 -6.17 -12.51
C GLN A 75 8.65 -7.51 -11.80
N PHE A 76 7.79 -7.61 -10.78
CA PHE A 76 7.49 -8.89 -10.15
C PHE A 76 6.48 -9.70 -10.96
N ASP A 77 6.77 -10.97 -11.19
CA ASP A 77 5.77 -11.99 -11.47
C ASP A 77 5.13 -12.43 -10.14
N VAL A 78 3.98 -11.83 -9.81
CA VAL A 78 3.23 -12.10 -8.57
C VAL A 78 2.79 -13.55 -8.42
N THR A 79 2.86 -14.35 -9.49
CA THR A 79 2.51 -15.77 -9.48
C THR A 79 3.69 -16.70 -9.24
N LYS A 80 4.93 -16.20 -9.23
CA LYS A 80 6.15 -17.02 -9.14
C LYS A 80 7.18 -16.49 -8.16
N ASP A 81 7.36 -15.17 -8.12
CA ASP A 81 8.45 -14.56 -7.35
C ASP A 81 8.24 -14.67 -5.83
N PHE A 82 7.01 -15.00 -5.41
CA PHE A 82 6.62 -15.12 -4.00
C PHE A 82 6.47 -16.57 -3.52
N ASP A 83 6.60 -17.57 -4.40
CA ASP A 83 6.46 -18.99 -4.05
C ASP A 83 7.51 -19.47 -3.05
N ASN A 84 8.67 -18.82 -3.03
CA ASN A 84 9.80 -19.15 -2.16
C ASN A 84 10.01 -18.14 -1.03
N VAL A 85 9.06 -17.22 -0.80
CA VAL A 85 9.12 -16.29 0.33
C VAL A 85 8.73 -17.04 1.59
N SER A 86 9.67 -17.12 2.53
CA SER A 86 9.47 -17.70 3.86
C SER A 86 9.21 -16.61 4.91
N LEU A 87 8.76 -17.00 6.11
CA LEU A 87 8.63 -16.06 7.23
C LEU A 87 9.97 -15.43 7.62
N GLU A 88 11.10 -16.12 7.42
CA GLU A 88 12.45 -15.61 7.72
C GLU A 88 12.89 -14.52 6.74
N ASP A 89 12.30 -14.48 5.55
CA ASP A 89 12.52 -13.40 4.58
C ASP A 89 11.75 -12.11 4.94
N LEU A 90 10.86 -12.16 5.94
CA LEU A 90 9.96 -11.09 6.33
C LEU A 90 10.22 -10.63 7.77
N SER A 91 10.37 -9.31 7.95
CA SER A 91 10.49 -8.69 9.26
C SER A 91 9.27 -7.80 9.50
N PRO A 92 8.43 -8.08 10.51
CA PRO A 92 7.32 -7.20 10.84
C PRO A 92 7.85 -5.81 11.16
N THR A 93 7.15 -4.79 10.66
CA THR A 93 7.41 -3.42 11.09
C THR A 93 6.90 -3.22 12.52
N ARG A 94 7.22 -2.06 13.10
CA ARG A 94 6.78 -1.77 14.47
C ARG A 94 5.25 -1.60 14.50
N PRO A 95 4.56 -1.90 15.62
CA PRO A 95 3.10 -1.78 15.68
C PRO A 95 2.58 -0.38 15.34
N GLU A 96 3.34 0.68 15.64
CA GLU A 96 3.00 2.06 15.26
C GLU A 96 3.04 2.33 13.74
N CYS A 97 3.46 1.36 12.94
CA CYS A 97 3.54 1.42 11.48
C CYS A 97 2.32 0.81 10.77
N GLU A 98 1.36 0.28 11.51
CA GLU A 98 0.17 -0.33 10.92
C GLU A 98 -0.71 0.73 10.23
N PHE A 99 -1.23 0.39 9.05
CA PHE A 99 -2.10 1.30 8.32
C PHE A 99 -3.53 0.99 8.73
N PHE A 100 -4.36 2.00 8.88
CA PHE A 100 -5.76 1.82 9.27
C PHE A 100 -6.66 2.53 8.29
N PHE A 101 -7.68 1.85 7.80
CA PHE A 101 -8.67 2.41 6.90
C PHE A 101 -10.08 2.06 7.38
N MET A 102 -11.00 2.98 7.14
CA MET A 102 -12.42 2.74 7.33
C MET A 102 -13.16 3.14 6.06
N GLN A 103 -14.21 2.40 5.73
CA GLN A 103 -15.09 2.81 4.65
C GLN A 103 -16.00 3.95 5.13
N THR A 104 -15.94 5.09 4.45
CA THR A 104 -16.79 6.27 4.78
C THR A 104 -17.95 6.45 3.81
N ASP A 105 -17.82 5.92 2.58
CA ASP A 105 -18.87 5.91 1.56
C ASP A 105 -18.65 4.70 0.62
N VAL A 106 -19.56 4.44 -0.30
CA VAL A 106 -19.44 3.40 -1.32
C VAL A 106 -18.14 3.62 -2.10
N ASN A 107 -17.21 2.67 -1.98
CA ASN A 107 -15.89 2.70 -2.60
C ASN A 107 -14.99 3.88 -2.20
N VAL A 108 -15.25 4.49 -1.04
CA VAL A 108 -14.39 5.53 -0.47
C VAL A 108 -13.91 5.06 0.90
N PHE A 109 -12.59 4.99 1.05
CA PHE A 109 -11.92 4.60 2.29
C PHE A 109 -11.03 5.73 2.75
N VAL A 110 -11.11 6.07 4.04
CA VAL A 110 -10.26 7.09 4.66
C VAL A 110 -9.46 6.42 5.76
N GLY A 111 -8.22 6.81 5.91
CA GLY A 111 -7.32 6.13 6.81
C GLY A 111 -6.05 6.89 7.12
N THR A 112 -5.17 6.22 7.85
CA THR A 112 -3.84 6.69 8.20
C THR A 112 -2.80 5.72 7.67
N MET A 113 -1.76 6.26 7.05
CA MET A 113 -0.59 5.53 6.58
C MET A 113 0.65 6.13 7.25
N PRO A 114 1.16 5.53 8.32
CA PRO A 114 2.41 5.97 8.94
C PRO A 114 3.60 5.77 8.00
N ASP A 115 4.56 6.67 8.03
CA ASP A 115 5.87 6.45 7.45
C ASP A 115 6.90 6.18 8.54
N CYS A 116 7.25 4.91 8.64
CA CYS A 116 8.17 4.42 9.66
C CYS A 116 9.64 4.60 9.33
N ASN A 117 9.97 5.11 8.15
CA ASN A 117 11.33 5.55 7.85
C ASN A 117 11.62 6.94 8.41
N HIS A 118 10.58 7.75 8.66
CA HIS A 118 10.70 9.11 9.17
C HIS A 118 10.08 9.22 10.57
N ILE A 119 10.94 9.27 11.59
CA ILE A 119 10.54 9.37 12.99
C ILE A 119 10.82 10.79 13.49
N VAL A 120 9.78 11.47 13.96
CA VAL A 120 9.85 12.79 14.60
C VAL A 120 9.34 12.66 16.03
N ASP A 121 10.11 13.17 16.99
CA ASP A 121 9.80 13.09 18.43
C ASP A 121 9.44 11.67 18.92
N GLY A 122 10.12 10.66 18.35
CA GLY A 122 9.93 9.25 18.71
C GLY A 122 8.67 8.61 18.13
N ARG A 123 7.96 9.28 17.20
CA ARG A 123 6.77 8.75 16.52
C ARG A 123 6.93 8.78 15.00
N PRO A 124 6.38 7.79 14.27
CA PRO A 124 6.30 7.88 12.82
C PRO A 124 5.52 9.11 12.39
N VAL A 125 5.97 9.72 11.29
CA VAL A 125 5.18 10.73 10.58
C VAL A 125 3.91 10.04 10.06
N ASN A 126 2.75 10.67 10.26
CA ASN A 126 1.47 10.12 9.82
C ASN A 126 0.91 10.88 8.64
N TYR A 127 0.54 10.13 7.61
CA TYR A 127 -0.24 10.61 6.48
C TYR A 127 -1.69 10.23 6.67
N ALA A 128 -2.64 11.15 6.46
CA ALA A 128 -4.02 10.71 6.21
C ALA A 128 -4.20 10.47 4.72
N THR A 129 -4.88 9.38 4.42
CA THR A 129 -4.99 8.85 3.08
C THR A 129 -6.44 8.60 2.77
N THR A 130 -6.87 9.04 1.59
CA THR A 130 -8.20 8.76 1.05
C THR A 130 -8.05 7.93 -0.21
N PHE A 131 -8.62 6.74 -0.22
CA PHE A 131 -8.75 5.88 -1.40
C PHE A 131 -10.16 6.00 -1.96
N SER A 132 -10.24 6.23 -3.26
CA SER A 132 -11.48 6.07 -4.05
C SER A 132 -11.25 5.05 -5.15
N CYS A 133 -12.23 4.83 -6.02
CA CYS A 133 -12.01 4.01 -7.21
C CYS A 133 -11.01 4.59 -8.22
N LYS A 134 -10.79 5.90 -8.25
CA LYS A 134 -10.02 6.56 -9.32
C LYS A 134 -8.74 7.22 -8.82
N THR A 135 -8.70 7.53 -7.54
CA THR A 135 -7.64 8.34 -6.94
C THR A 135 -7.26 7.84 -5.57
N MET A 136 -6.03 8.14 -5.20
CA MET A 136 -5.52 8.10 -3.82
C MET A 136 -5.02 9.51 -3.51
N ALA A 137 -5.57 10.13 -2.47
CA ALA A 137 -5.07 11.40 -1.96
C ALA A 137 -4.30 11.14 -0.66
N VAL A 138 -3.14 11.76 -0.50
CA VAL A 138 -2.29 11.60 0.69
C VAL A 138 -1.96 12.99 1.22
N LEU A 139 -2.34 13.25 2.47
CA LEU A 139 -2.05 14.50 3.16
C LEU A 139 -1.09 14.24 4.32
N LEU A 140 0.01 14.96 4.34
CA LEU A 140 0.99 14.95 5.41
C LEU A 140 0.55 15.90 6.53
N TYR A 141 0.40 15.39 7.75
CA TYR A 141 -0.04 16.20 8.91
C TYR A 141 1.10 16.70 9.80
N ALA A 142 2.35 16.37 9.49
CA ALA A 142 3.47 16.71 10.35
C ALA A 142 4.07 18.06 9.97
N GLU A 143 3.91 19.06 10.83
CA GLU A 143 4.51 20.41 10.72
C GLU A 143 6.05 20.39 10.62
N HIS A 144 6.68 19.25 10.94
CA HIS A 144 8.14 19.06 10.93
C HIS A 144 8.62 18.03 9.90
N ALA A 145 7.72 17.46 9.10
CA ALA A 145 8.14 16.57 8.03
C ALA A 145 8.70 17.39 6.87
N THR A 146 9.97 17.17 6.56
CA THR A 146 10.69 17.84 5.47
C THR A 146 10.42 17.22 4.10
N GLU A 147 9.49 16.26 4.02
CA GLU A 147 9.30 15.39 2.86
C GLU A 147 8.51 16.07 1.72
N ALA A 148 7.77 17.15 2.00
CA ALA A 148 7.05 17.91 1.00
C ALA A 148 7.39 19.41 1.05
N PRO A 149 7.84 20.04 -0.05
CA PRO A 149 7.97 21.49 -0.17
C PRO A 149 6.62 22.22 -0.07
N SER A 150 5.52 21.52 -0.36
CA SER A 150 4.16 22.05 -0.38
C SER A 150 3.30 21.49 0.75
N PRO A 151 2.43 22.29 1.38
CA PRO A 151 1.43 21.82 2.33
C PRO A 151 0.22 21.14 1.65
N LEU A 152 0.21 21.06 0.32
CA LEU A 152 -0.90 20.49 -0.44
C LEU A 152 -0.87 18.95 -0.44
N PRO A 153 -2.02 18.28 -0.56
CA PRO A 153 -2.07 16.82 -0.60
C PRO A 153 -1.60 16.29 -1.95
N TYR A 154 -0.78 15.23 -1.92
CA TYR A 154 -0.47 14.44 -3.11
C TYR A 154 -1.75 13.82 -3.66
N THR A 155 -2.02 13.98 -4.96
CA THR A 155 -3.21 13.41 -5.60
C THR A 155 -2.81 12.46 -6.71
N ASN A 156 -2.78 11.19 -6.34
CA ASN A 156 -2.39 10.11 -7.23
C ASN A 156 -3.60 9.58 -8.00
N ARG A 157 -3.47 9.44 -9.32
CA ARG A 157 -4.50 8.79 -10.16
C ARG A 157 -4.14 7.33 -10.41
N PHE A 158 -5.14 6.46 -10.39
CA PHE A 158 -4.93 5.06 -10.72
C PHE A 158 -4.77 4.88 -12.23
N MET A 159 -3.60 4.42 -12.63
CA MET A 159 -3.25 4.13 -14.03
C MET A 159 -3.68 2.72 -14.42
N THR A 160 -3.43 1.76 -13.51
CA THR A 160 -3.68 0.33 -13.76
C THR A 160 -4.41 -0.29 -12.57
N ARG A 161 -5.41 -1.14 -12.85
CA ARG A 161 -5.99 -2.05 -11.84
C ARG A 161 -5.50 -3.46 -12.11
N TYR A 162 -4.88 -4.09 -11.12
CA TYR A 162 -4.46 -5.48 -11.20
C TYR A 162 -5.63 -6.38 -10.75
N PRO A 163 -5.85 -7.52 -11.43
CA PRO A 163 -6.89 -8.47 -11.01
C PRO A 163 -6.55 -9.05 -9.63
N LEU A 164 -7.58 -9.40 -8.87
CA LEU A 164 -7.42 -10.21 -7.67
C LEU A 164 -7.02 -11.64 -8.07
N LEU A 165 -6.29 -12.33 -7.19
CA LEU A 165 -6.01 -13.75 -7.42
C LEU A 165 -7.30 -14.57 -7.24
N PRO A 166 -7.50 -15.66 -8.03
CA PRO A 166 -8.78 -16.38 -8.06
C PRO A 166 -9.30 -16.87 -6.71
N TYR A 167 -8.40 -17.21 -5.78
CA TYR A 167 -8.79 -17.71 -4.46
C TYR A 167 -9.43 -16.63 -3.57
N VAL A 168 -9.11 -15.36 -3.76
CA VAL A 168 -9.64 -14.24 -2.96
C VAL A 168 -11.13 -14.07 -3.16
N THR A 169 -11.60 -14.35 -4.37
CA THR A 169 -13.01 -14.25 -4.76
C THR A 169 -13.70 -15.62 -4.73
N SER A 170 -12.99 -16.67 -4.32
CA SER A 170 -13.57 -18.03 -4.30
C SER A 170 -14.65 -18.13 -3.22
N GLY A 171 -15.84 -18.58 -3.61
CA GLY A 171 -17.04 -18.59 -2.74
C GLY A 171 -17.92 -17.35 -2.82
N ALA A 172 -17.52 -16.31 -3.57
CA ALA A 172 -18.39 -15.19 -3.92
C ALA A 172 -18.99 -15.41 -5.32
N ASP A 173 -20.12 -16.13 -5.39
CA ASP A 173 -20.77 -16.55 -6.65
C ASP A 173 -21.10 -15.39 -7.62
N ASN A 174 -21.15 -14.15 -7.12
CA ASN A 174 -21.42 -12.94 -7.90
C ASN A 174 -20.50 -11.78 -7.48
N PHE A 175 -19.20 -12.03 -7.28
CA PHE A 175 -18.26 -10.95 -7.02
C PHE A 175 -18.27 -9.93 -8.18
N LEU A 176 -18.78 -8.74 -7.93
CA LEU A 176 -18.70 -7.61 -8.82
C LEU A 176 -17.56 -6.70 -8.34
N PRO A 177 -16.56 -6.41 -9.17
CA PRO A 177 -15.50 -5.48 -8.79
C PRO A 177 -16.11 -4.14 -8.36
N PRO A 178 -15.81 -3.64 -7.15
CA PRO A 178 -16.45 -2.46 -6.57
C PRO A 178 -16.28 -1.21 -7.44
N CYS A 179 -15.19 -1.17 -8.20
CA CYS A 179 -14.88 -0.11 -9.13
C CYS A 179 -15.09 -0.61 -10.56
N ASN A 180 -16.13 -0.12 -11.23
CA ASN A 180 -16.37 -0.42 -12.64
C ASN A 180 -15.13 -0.10 -13.48
N CYS A 181 -14.72 -1.04 -14.32
CA CYS A 181 -13.73 -0.84 -15.37
C CYS A 181 -14.44 -0.12 -16.53
N GLN A 182 -14.45 1.22 -16.51
CA GLN A 182 -14.74 2.03 -17.69
C GLN A 182 -13.64 3.06 -17.85
#